data_AF-A0A4R2REK1-F1
#
_entry.id   AF-A0A4R2REK1-F1
#
_cell.length_a   1.000
_cell.length_b   1.000
_cell.length_c   1.000
_cell.angle_alpha   90.00
_cell.angle_beta   90.00
_cell.angle_gamma   90.00
#
_symmetry.space_group_name_H-M   'P 1'
#
loop_
_entity.id
_entity.type
_entity.pdbx_description
1 polymer ?
#
loop_
_entity_poly.entity_id
_entity_poly.type
_entity_poly.pdbx_seq_one_letter_code
_entity_poly.pdbx_strand_id
1 'polypeptide(L)'
;MKTMPDRPPMNTPFQTLAHAQGEGLALSAWLGCAVADYLRRASADMACFARDKVLRDADMVRSTMTCRDPALLAGLSQAYLDATVAATAQEAGRQADKTARFCSHVLTRMGSDRSRGA
;
A
#
# COMPACT_ATOMS: atom_id res chain seq x y z
N MET A 1 62.79 7.16 1.73
CA MET A 1 61.83 7.33 2.84
C MET A 1 60.44 7.22 2.25
N LYS A 2 59.71 6.15 2.57
CA LYS A 2 58.35 5.90 2.07
C LYS A 2 57.39 6.53 3.09
N THR A 3 56.74 7.63 2.73
CA THR A 3 55.69 8.25 3.56
C THR A 3 54.53 7.27 3.64
N MET A 4 54.23 6.84 4.86
CA MET A 4 53.06 6.03 5.18
C MET A 4 51.82 6.89 4.90
N PRO A 5 50.79 6.39 4.20
CA PRO A 5 49.57 7.16 4.03
C PRO A 5 48.87 7.26 5.38
N ASP A 6 48.58 8.50 5.77
CA ASP A 6 47.79 8.86 6.94
C ASP A 6 46.50 8.03 6.91
N ARG A 7 46.31 7.16 7.90
CA ARG A 7 45.02 6.49 8.09
C ARG A 7 44.00 7.59 8.36
N PRO A 8 42.83 7.59 7.70
CA PRO A 8 41.78 8.56 8.04
C PRO A 8 41.49 8.46 9.54
N PRO A 9 41.32 9.60 10.24
CA PRO A 9 41.13 9.60 11.68
C PRO A 9 39.95 8.72 12.04
N MET A 10 40.14 7.82 13.02
CA MET A 10 39.05 7.01 13.54
C MET A 10 37.92 7.93 14.02
N ASN A 11 36.74 7.77 13.43
CA ASN A 11 35.54 8.54 13.79
C ASN A 11 35.38 8.57 15.30
N THR A 12 35.33 9.77 15.87
CA THR A 12 35.12 9.92 17.32
C THR A 12 33.76 9.34 17.72
N PRO A 13 33.58 8.84 18.96
CA PRO A 13 32.30 8.29 19.41
C PRO A 13 31.11 9.25 19.22
N PHE A 14 31.35 10.56 19.37
CA PHE A 14 30.35 11.60 19.14
C PHE A 14 29.98 11.78 17.66
N GLN A 15 30.93 11.69 16.74
CA GLN A 15 30.65 11.72 15.29
C GLN A 15 29.85 10.49 14.86
N THR A 16 30.20 9.33 15.41
CA THR A 16 29.47 8.07 15.17
C THR A 16 28.04 8.16 15.68
N LEU A 17 27.84 8.71 16.88
CA LEU A 17 26.50 8.95 17.45
C LEU A 17 25.69 9.94 16.61
N ALA A 18 26.28 11.07 16.22
CA ALA A 18 25.60 12.08 15.41
C ALA A 18 25.20 11.52 14.03
N HIS A 19 26.05 10.68 13.42
CA HIS A 19 25.73 9.99 12.18
C HIS A 19 24.55 9.03 12.35
N ALA A 20 24.58 8.17 13.36
CA ALA A 20 23.50 7.23 13.65
C ALA A 20 22.16 7.95 13.93
N GLN A 21 22.20 9.09 14.62
CA GLN A 21 21.01 9.93 14.84
C GLN A 21 20.49 10.53 13.52
N GLY A 22 21.38 11.02 12.66
CA GLY A 22 21.02 11.53 11.33
C GLY A 22 20.38 10.45 10.45
N GLU A 23 20.94 9.24 10.43
CA GLU A 23 20.38 8.09 9.71
C GLU A 23 19.01 7.68 10.26
N GLY A 24 18.85 7.64 11.58
CA GLY A 24 17.56 7.35 12.21
C GLY A 24 16.47 8.36 11.87
N LEU A 25 16.81 9.66 11.84
CA LEU A 25 15.89 10.72 11.41
C LEU A 25 15.54 10.59 9.93
N ALA A 26 16.53 10.33 9.07
CA ALA A 26 16.32 10.15 7.63
C ALA A 26 15.40 8.95 7.35
N LEU A 27 15.59 7.82 8.05
CA LEU A 27 14.73 6.64 7.94
C LEU A 27 13.30 6.92 8.38
N SER A 28 13.13 7.66 9.48
CA SER A 28 11.82 8.03 10.00
C SER A 28 11.06 8.95 9.04
N ALA A 29 11.75 9.95 8.48
CA ALA A 29 11.19 10.83 7.46
C ALA A 29 10.79 10.06 6.19
N TRP A 30 11.67 9.17 5.71
CA TRP A 30 11.39 8.31 4.58
C TRP A 30 10.16 7.42 4.81
N LEU A 31 10.08 6.77 5.98
CA LEU A 31 8.94 5.92 6.34
C LEU A 31 7.63 6.72 6.36
N GLY A 32 7.65 7.93 6.94
CA GLY A 32 6.49 8.82 6.93
C GLY A 32 6.02 9.15 5.51
N CYS A 33 6.93 9.52 4.61
CA CYS A 33 6.61 9.76 3.21
C CYS A 33 6.08 8.50 2.50
N ALA A 34 6.67 7.34 2.76
CA ALA A 34 6.25 6.07 2.16
C ALA A 34 4.83 5.68 2.60
N VAL A 35 4.52 5.83 3.89
CA VAL A 35 3.17 5.59 4.43
C VAL A 35 2.16 6.57 3.83
N ALA A 36 2.51 7.86 3.74
CA ALA A 36 1.62 8.87 3.16
C ALA A 36 1.29 8.57 1.69
N ASP A 37 2.28 8.19 0.88
CA ASP A 37 2.05 7.81 -0.51
C ASP A 37 1.23 6.51 -0.63
N TYR A 38 1.49 5.53 0.23
CA TYR A 38 0.68 4.31 0.31
C TYR A 38 -0.78 4.61 0.61
N LEU A 39 -1.05 5.41 1.64
CA LEU A 39 -2.42 5.80 2.02
C LEU A 39 -3.12 6.56 0.90
N ARG A 40 -2.44 7.49 0.24
CA ARG A 40 -2.99 8.22 -0.91
C ARG A 40 -3.44 7.27 -2.02
N ARG A 41 -2.63 6.26 -2.35
CA ARG A 41 -2.97 5.26 -3.38
C ARG A 41 -4.11 4.36 -2.93
N ALA A 42 -4.07 3.86 -1.70
CA ALA A 42 -5.12 3.02 -1.13
C ALA A 42 -6.47 3.76 -1.09
N SER A 43 -6.49 5.04 -0.68
CA SER A 43 -7.70 5.87 -0.71
C SER A 43 -8.24 6.07 -2.12
N ALA A 44 -7.37 6.27 -3.12
CA ALA A 44 -7.78 6.38 -4.51
C ALA A 44 -8.43 5.08 -5.03
N ASP A 45 -7.86 3.92 -4.68
CA ASP A 45 -8.44 2.63 -5.03
C ASP A 45 -9.81 2.43 -4.39
N MET A 46 -9.95 2.77 -3.11
CA MET A 46 -11.24 2.69 -2.40
C MET A 46 -12.29 3.62 -3.00
N ALA A 47 -11.91 4.83 -3.41
CA ALA A 47 -12.81 5.76 -4.09
C ALA A 47 -13.29 5.20 -5.44
N CYS A 48 -12.39 4.60 -6.23
CA CYS A 48 -12.75 3.92 -7.48
C CYS A 48 -13.70 2.74 -7.22
N PHE A 49 -13.38 1.89 -6.24
CA PHE A 49 -14.23 0.75 -5.88
C PHE A 49 -15.63 1.21 -5.43
N ALA A 50 -15.70 2.25 -4.61
CA ALA A 50 -16.97 2.84 -4.16
C ALA A 50 -17.79 3.38 -5.34
N ARG A 51 -17.16 4.10 -6.27
CA ARG A 51 -17.82 4.57 -7.49
C ARG A 51 -18.37 3.41 -8.32
N ASP A 52 -17.56 2.39 -8.55
CA ASP A 52 -17.96 1.24 -9.36
C ASP A 52 -19.04 0.40 -8.65
N LYS A 53 -19.10 0.44 -7.31
CA LYS A 53 -20.21 -0.13 -6.54
C LYS A 53 -21.51 0.66 -6.74
N VAL A 54 -21.46 1.99 -6.61
CA VAL A 54 -22.62 2.87 -6.85
C VAL A 54 -23.20 2.68 -8.25
N LEU A 55 -22.35 2.55 -9.27
CA LEU A 55 -22.80 2.30 -10.65
C LEU A 55 -23.55 0.97 -10.78
N ARG A 56 -23.01 -0.11 -10.20
CA ARG A 56 -23.69 -1.42 -10.17
C ARG A 56 -25.01 -1.39 -9.42
N ASP A 57 -25.08 -0.65 -8.32
CA ASP A 57 -26.29 -0.48 -7.53
C ASP A 57 -27.35 0.28 -8.33
N ALA A 58 -26.96 1.36 -9.01
CA ALA A 58 -27.85 2.10 -9.90
C ALA A 58 -28.37 1.24 -11.07
N ASP A 59 -27.51 0.40 -11.65
CA ASP A 59 -27.90 -0.54 -12.70
C ASP A 59 -28.89 -1.61 -12.21
N MET A 60 -28.71 -2.11 -10.99
CA MET A 60 -29.64 -3.04 -10.34
C MET A 60 -31.00 -2.38 -10.09
N VAL A 61 -31.01 -1.16 -9.53
CA VAL A 61 -32.25 -0.40 -9.31
C VAL A 61 -32.97 -0.15 -10.64
N ARG A 62 -32.24 0.28 -11.66
CA ARG A 62 -32.79 0.49 -13.00
C ARG A 62 -33.40 -0.81 -13.56
N SER A 63 -32.66 -1.90 -13.51
CA SER A 63 -33.09 -3.20 -14.06
C SER A 63 -34.33 -3.72 -13.34
N THR A 64 -34.35 -3.64 -12.01
CA THR A 64 -35.49 -4.06 -11.17
C THR A 64 -36.73 -3.20 -11.42
N MET A 65 -36.59 -1.89 -11.53
CA MET A 65 -37.71 -0.97 -11.84
C MET A 65 -38.35 -1.24 -13.21
N THR A 66 -37.56 -1.70 -14.19
CA THR A 66 -38.06 -2.01 -15.54
C THR A 66 -38.54 -3.46 -15.71
N CYS A 67 -38.30 -4.32 -14.72
CA CYS A 67 -38.65 -5.74 -14.79
C CYS A 67 -40.17 -5.93 -14.63
N ARG A 68 -40.80 -6.52 -15.64
CA ARG A 68 -42.24 -6.84 -15.62
C ARG A 68 -42.54 -8.29 -15.24
N ASP A 69 -41.51 -9.14 -15.20
CA ASP A 69 -41.63 -10.55 -14.89
C ASP A 69 -41.07 -10.85 -13.48
N PRO A 70 -41.91 -11.25 -12.52
CA PRO A 70 -41.46 -11.57 -11.17
C PRO A 70 -40.49 -12.76 -11.12
N ALA A 71 -40.55 -13.71 -12.06
CA ALA A 71 -39.61 -14.83 -12.11
C ALA A 71 -38.18 -14.36 -12.49
N LEU A 72 -38.08 -13.32 -13.33
CA LEU A 72 -36.80 -12.73 -13.72
C LEU A 72 -36.17 -11.87 -12.61
N LEU A 73 -37.00 -11.32 -11.70
CA LEU A 73 -36.52 -10.46 -10.61
C LEU A 73 -35.55 -11.19 -9.66
N ALA A 74 -35.83 -12.45 -9.34
CA ALA A 74 -34.95 -13.28 -8.52
C ALA A 74 -33.59 -13.50 -9.20
N GLY A 75 -33.59 -13.76 -10.52
CA GLY A 75 -32.37 -13.90 -11.31
C GLY A 75 -31.53 -12.63 -11.36
N LEU A 76 -32.15 -11.46 -11.50
CA LEU A 76 -31.46 -10.16 -11.46
C LEU A 76 -30.79 -9.91 -10.10
N SER A 77 -31.49 -10.26 -9.03
CA SER A 77 -30.98 -10.11 -7.67
C SER A 77 -29.78 -11.03 -7.41
N GLN A 78 -29.88 -12.29 -7.85
CA GLN A 78 -28.78 -13.25 -7.76
C GLN A 78 -27.55 -12.79 -8.57
N ALA A 79 -27.75 -12.39 -9.82
CA ALA A 79 -26.66 -11.93 -10.68
C ALA A 79 -25.94 -10.69 -10.11
N TYR A 80 -26.69 -9.76 -9.51
CA TYR A 80 -26.12 -8.60 -8.83
C TYR A 80 -25.31 -8.99 -7.59
N LEU A 81 -25.79 -9.94 -6.79
CA LEU A 81 -25.08 -10.44 -5.61
C LEU A 81 -23.78 -11.14 -6.02
N ASP A 82 -23.82 -12.02 -7.02
CA ASP A 82 -22.65 -12.72 -7.54
C ASP A 82 -21.60 -11.72 -8.06
N ALA A 83 -22.03 -10.72 -8.84
CA ALA A 83 -21.15 -9.66 -9.31
C ALA A 83 -20.59 -8.80 -8.15
N THR A 84 -21.38 -8.56 -7.11
CA THR A 84 -20.94 -7.80 -5.92
C THR A 84 -19.89 -8.55 -5.13
N VAL A 85 -20.13 -9.83 -4.85
CA VAL A 85 -19.19 -10.69 -4.12
C VAL A 85 -17.90 -10.84 -4.91
N ALA A 86 -17.98 -11.14 -6.21
CA ALA A 86 -16.79 -11.30 -7.06
C ALA A 86 -15.91 -10.04 -7.09
N ALA A 87 -16.51 -8.86 -7.30
CA ALA A 87 -15.79 -7.60 -7.30
C ALA A 87 -15.16 -7.28 -5.93
N THR A 88 -15.87 -7.58 -4.84
CA THR A 88 -15.38 -7.35 -3.47
C THR A 88 -14.20 -8.26 -3.15
N ALA A 89 -14.29 -9.55 -3.50
CA ALA A 89 -13.20 -10.50 -3.32
C ALA A 89 -11.96 -10.10 -4.14
N GLN A 90 -12.16 -9.66 -5.39
CA GLN A 90 -11.08 -9.19 -6.25
C GLN A 90 -10.38 -7.95 -5.67
N GLU A 91 -11.15 -6.96 -5.20
CA GLU A 91 -10.56 -5.76 -4.63
C GLU A 91 -9.87 -6.06 -3.28
N ALA A 92 -10.46 -6.91 -2.43
CA ALA A 92 -9.82 -7.36 -1.20
C ALA A 92 -8.47 -8.05 -1.47
N GLY A 93 -8.41 -8.93 -2.47
CA GLY A 93 -7.16 -9.58 -2.89
C GLY A 93 -6.13 -8.58 -3.40
N ARG A 94 -6.55 -7.60 -4.20
CA ARG A 94 -5.67 -6.53 -4.68
C ARG A 94 -5.11 -5.68 -3.53
N GLN A 95 -5.94 -5.32 -2.55
CA GLN A 95 -5.50 -4.56 -1.37
C GLN A 95 -4.54 -5.36 -0.49
N ALA A 96 -4.80 -6.65 -0.30
CA ALA A 96 -3.90 -7.54 0.43
C ALA A 96 -2.51 -7.62 -0.25
N ASP A 97 -2.46 -7.79 -1.57
CA ASP A 97 -1.21 -7.82 -2.33
C ASP A 97 -0.45 -6.48 -2.27
N LYS A 98 -1.15 -5.35 -2.44
CA LYS A 98 -0.56 -4.01 -2.29
C LYS A 98 0.03 -3.80 -0.89
N THR A 99 -0.70 -4.20 0.15
CA THR A 99 -0.24 -4.13 1.55
C THR A 99 1.00 -4.99 1.74
N ALA A 100 0.98 -6.24 1.27
CA ALA A 100 2.10 -7.17 1.38
C ALA A 100 3.36 -6.64 0.68
N ARG A 101 3.22 -6.07 -0.53
CA ARG A 101 4.33 -5.44 -1.26
C ARG A 101 4.88 -4.23 -0.53
N PHE A 102 4.01 -3.37 0.02
CA PHE A 102 4.44 -2.21 0.82
C PHE A 102 5.23 -2.67 2.05
N CYS A 103 4.70 -3.60 2.83
CA CYS A 103 5.39 -4.15 4.00
C CYS A 103 6.73 -4.79 3.63
N SER A 104 6.78 -5.56 2.53
CA SER A 104 8.03 -6.16 2.04
C SER A 104 9.06 -5.11 1.65
N HIS A 105 8.63 -4.01 1.02
CA HIS A 105 9.50 -2.89 0.65
C HIS A 105 10.06 -2.18 1.88
N VAL A 106 9.22 -1.91 2.89
CA VAL A 106 9.64 -1.32 4.17
C VAL A 106 10.63 -2.22 4.90
N LEU A 107 10.33 -3.52 5.02
CA LEU A 107 11.23 -4.49 5.66
C LEU A 107 12.57 -4.60 4.94
N THR A 108 12.57 -4.64 3.61
CA THR A 108 13.80 -4.67 2.81
C THR A 108 14.64 -3.44 3.09
N ARG A 109 14.03 -2.26 3.11
CA ARG A 109 14.75 -1.00 3.36
C ARG A 109 15.35 -0.96 4.76
N MET A 110 14.56 -1.29 5.78
CA MET A 110 15.02 -1.34 7.17
C MET A 110 16.07 -2.43 7.42
N GLY A 111 15.97 -3.57 6.75
CA GLY A 111 16.93 -4.67 6.83
C GLY A 111 18.26 -4.36 6.12
N SER A 112 18.21 -3.63 5.01
CA SER A 112 19.39 -3.24 4.22
C SER A 112 20.27 -2.19 4.90
N ASP A 113 19.70 -1.36 5.78
CA ASP A 113 20.48 -0.41 6.58
C ASP A 113 21.15 -1.10 7.79
N ARG A 114 20.59 -2.22 8.27
CA ARG A 114 21.18 -3.00 9.37
C ARG A 114 22.48 -3.72 8.97
N SER A 115 22.69 -4.01 7.68
CA SER A 115 23.91 -4.65 7.15
C SER A 115 25.00 -3.66 6.73
N ARG A 116 24.75 -2.34 6.77
CA ARG A 116 25.74 -1.29 6.46
C ARG A 116 26.42 -0.70 7.71
N GLY A 117 25.87 -0.96 8.90
CA GLY A 117 26.38 -0.47 10.18
C GLY A 117 27.16 -1.51 11.01
N ALA A 118 27.48 -2.68 10.45
CA ALA A 118 28.32 -3.72 11.06
C ALA A 118 29.63 -3.84 10.26
#